data_AF-A0A937CZ70-F1
#
_entry.id   AF-A0A937CZ70-F1
#
_cell.length_a   1.000
_cell.length_b   1.000
_cell.length_c   1.000
_cell.angle_alpha   90.00
_cell.angle_beta   90.00
_cell.angle_gamma   90.00
#
_symmetry.space_group_name_H-M   'P 1'
#
loop_
_entity.id
_entity.type
_entity.pdbx_description
1 polymer ?
#
loop_
_entity_poly.entity_id
_entity_poly.type
_entity_poly.pdbx_seq_one_letter_code
_entity_poly.pdbx_strand_id
1 'polypeptide(L)'
;MTKKPPAPSDVADKFMLRMPEGMRDRIAAKAEKNHRSMNAEIVARLEESLGADEKYTVQQIKGLLDADATEAIVKEIQRAAELAIARVAEERQATVFIRNEGLRRRGQKEPKD
;
A
#
# COMPACT_ATOMS: atom_id res chain seq x y z
N MET A 1 29.29 -41.42 -17.63
CA MET A 1 29.27 -40.16 -16.88
C MET A 1 27.93 -39.49 -17.09
N THR A 2 27.09 -39.38 -16.06
CA THR A 2 25.79 -38.72 -16.16
C THR A 2 25.99 -37.20 -16.08
N LYS A 3 25.61 -36.46 -17.15
CA LYS A 3 25.66 -34.99 -17.14
C LYS A 3 24.58 -34.46 -16.19
N LYS A 4 24.97 -33.56 -15.28
CA LYS A 4 24.05 -32.82 -14.40
C LYS A 4 23.08 -31.98 -15.25
N PRO A 5 21.78 -31.90 -14.90
CA PRO A 5 20.83 -31.03 -15.60
C PRO A 5 21.27 -29.55 -15.52
N PRO A 6 20.98 -28.75 -16.56
CA PRO A 6 21.41 -27.36 -16.64
C PRO A 6 20.79 -26.53 -15.53
N ALA A 7 21.57 -25.63 -14.94
CA ALA A 7 21.08 -24.69 -13.94
C ALA A 7 20.27 -23.57 -14.60
N PRO A 8 19.39 -22.86 -13.87
CA PRO A 8 18.65 -21.71 -14.41
C PRO A 8 19.55 -20.62 -15.02
N SER A 9 20.77 -20.45 -14.48
CA SER A 9 21.78 -19.52 -15.02
C SER A 9 22.38 -19.96 -16.36
N ASP A 10 22.27 -21.25 -16.69
CA ASP A 10 22.83 -21.82 -17.93
C ASP A 10 21.89 -21.62 -19.11
N VAL A 11 20.60 -21.46 -18.84
CA VAL A 11 19.54 -21.24 -19.84
C VAL A 11 19.12 -19.78 -19.97
N ALA A 12 19.59 -18.90 -19.08
CA ALA A 12 19.29 -17.47 -19.13
C ALA A 12 20.04 -16.76 -20.28
N ASP A 13 19.38 -15.81 -20.92
CA ASP A 13 19.98 -14.94 -21.94
C ASP A 13 21.10 -14.08 -21.33
N LYS A 14 22.22 -13.95 -22.05
CA LYS A 14 23.42 -13.26 -21.57
C LYS A 14 23.76 -12.10 -22.47
N PHE A 15 23.98 -10.94 -21.88
CA PHE A 15 24.38 -9.73 -22.58
C PHE A 15 25.62 -9.12 -21.94
N MET A 16 26.65 -8.84 -22.76
CA MET A 16 27.87 -8.17 -22.30
C MET A 16 27.67 -6.65 -22.27
N LEU A 17 27.52 -6.09 -21.07
CA LEU A 17 27.41 -4.65 -20.85
C LEU A 17 28.77 -3.96 -20.83
N ARG A 18 28.92 -2.89 -21.61
CA ARG A 18 30.02 -1.94 -21.48
C ARG A 18 29.58 -0.80 -20.56
N MET A 19 30.23 -0.68 -19.42
CA MET A 19 29.92 0.35 -18.43
C MET A 19 30.93 1.49 -18.50
N PRO A 20 30.50 2.76 -18.35
CA PRO A 20 31.41 3.88 -18.14
C PRO A 20 32.15 3.74 -16.81
N GLU A 21 33.25 4.49 -16.66
CA GLU A 21 34.11 4.48 -15.48
C GLU A 21 33.30 4.70 -14.18
N GLY A 22 33.63 3.91 -13.14
CA GLY A 22 33.00 3.98 -11.82
C GLY A 22 31.54 3.47 -11.75
N MET A 23 30.87 3.19 -12.87
CA MET A 23 29.47 2.73 -12.83
C MET A 23 29.34 1.33 -12.23
N ARG A 24 30.31 0.43 -12.46
CA ARG A 24 30.32 -0.91 -11.88
C ARG A 24 30.35 -0.87 -10.35
N ASP A 25 31.21 -0.04 -9.78
CA ASP A 25 31.36 0.10 -8.32
C ASP A 25 30.12 0.72 -7.69
N ARG A 26 29.51 1.70 -8.37
CA ARG A 26 28.22 2.28 -7.94
C ARG A 26 27.11 1.24 -7.88
N ILE A 27 27.03 0.34 -8.87
CA ILE A 27 26.04 -0.75 -8.87
C ILE A 27 26.38 -1.77 -7.77
N ALA A 28 27.65 -2.10 -7.56
CA ALA A 28 28.10 -3.00 -6.50
C ALA A 28 27.64 -2.52 -5.12
N ALA A 29 27.89 -1.25 -4.80
CA ALA A 29 27.51 -0.64 -3.53
C ALA A 29 25.98 -0.63 -3.33
N LYS A 30 25.20 -0.44 -4.40
CA LYS A 30 23.73 -0.51 -4.35
C LYS A 30 23.23 -1.94 -4.13
N ALA A 31 23.83 -2.91 -4.82
CA ALA A 31 23.48 -4.31 -4.66
C ALA A 31 23.75 -4.80 -3.23
N GLU A 32 24.90 -4.45 -2.65
CA GLU A 32 25.25 -4.76 -1.27
C GLU A 32 24.26 -4.15 -0.28
N LYS A 33 23.97 -2.84 -0.42
CA LYS A 33 22.98 -2.13 0.39
C LYS A 33 21.59 -2.77 0.32
N ASN A 34 21.22 -3.32 -0.84
CA ASN A 34 19.92 -3.94 -1.07
C ASN A 34 19.92 -5.46 -0.80
N HIS A 35 21.02 -6.04 -0.30
CA HIS A 35 21.19 -7.47 -0.05
C HIS A 35 20.89 -8.35 -1.28
N ARG A 36 21.34 -7.90 -2.46
CA ARG A 36 21.16 -8.59 -3.75
C ARG A 36 22.51 -8.83 -4.42
N SER A 37 22.55 -9.79 -5.34
CA SER A 37 23.69 -9.90 -6.27
C SER A 37 23.70 -8.69 -7.21
N MET A 38 24.87 -8.36 -7.74
CA MET A 38 25.02 -7.28 -8.72
C MET A 38 24.09 -7.47 -9.93
N ASN A 39 23.98 -8.71 -10.41
CA ASN A 39 23.07 -9.04 -11.52
C ASN A 39 21.60 -8.79 -11.14
N ALA A 40 21.18 -9.19 -9.94
CA ALA A 40 19.81 -8.96 -9.47
C ALA A 40 19.50 -7.47 -9.30
N GLU A 41 20.46 -6.65 -8.89
CA GLU A 41 20.29 -5.18 -8.84
C GLU A 41 20.17 -4.56 -10.25
N ILE A 42 20.96 -5.03 -11.22
CA ILE A 42 20.86 -4.58 -12.62
C ILE A 42 19.48 -4.92 -13.18
N VAL A 43 19.02 -6.17 -13.01
CA VAL A 43 17.71 -6.62 -13.48
C VAL A 43 16.59 -5.81 -12.83
N ALA A 44 16.61 -5.65 -11.50
CA ALA A 44 15.58 -4.88 -10.79
C ALA A 44 15.47 -3.43 -11.28
N ARG A 45 16.59 -2.78 -11.56
CA ARG A 45 16.61 -1.41 -12.13
C ARG A 45 16.05 -1.35 -13.54
N LEU A 46 16.35 -2.37 -14.36
CA LEU A 46 15.82 -2.47 -15.71
C LEU A 46 14.31 -2.73 -15.68
N GLU A 47 13.83 -3.65 -14.84
CA GLU A 47 12.41 -3.91 -14.65
C GLU A 47 11.66 -2.67 -14.18
N GLU A 48 12.21 -1.92 -13.22
CA GLU A 48 11.62 -0.65 -12.77
C GLU A 48 11.57 0.39 -13.89
N SER A 49 12.63 0.51 -14.68
CA SER A 49 12.74 1.52 -15.74
C SER A 49 11.86 1.18 -16.94
N LEU A 50 11.79 -0.11 -17.33
CA LEU A 50 11.02 -0.59 -18.46
C LEU A 50 9.54 -0.80 -18.11
N GLY A 51 9.24 -1.24 -16.88
CA GLY A 51 7.86 -1.39 -16.38
C GLY A 51 7.20 -0.05 -16.05
N ALA A 52 7.96 1.04 -15.93
CA ALA A 52 7.39 2.39 -15.82
C ALA A 52 6.66 2.84 -17.10
N ASP A 53 7.01 2.27 -18.25
CA ASP A 53 6.31 2.49 -19.52
C ASP A 53 5.03 1.63 -19.63
N GLU A 54 4.90 0.57 -18.81
CA GLU A 54 3.70 -0.28 -18.68
C GLU A 54 2.74 0.20 -17.57
N LYS A 55 2.82 1.48 -17.17
CA LYS A 55 1.78 2.05 -16.31
C LYS A 55 0.49 2.13 -17.11
N TYR A 56 -0.52 1.35 -16.72
CA TYR A 56 -1.87 1.48 -17.26
C TYR A 56 -2.29 2.95 -17.23
N THR A 57 -2.58 3.50 -18.40
CA THR A 57 -3.23 4.81 -18.51
C THR A 57 -4.56 4.77 -17.74
N VAL A 58 -5.02 5.92 -17.24
CA VAL A 58 -6.34 6.02 -16.58
C VAL A 58 -7.44 5.43 -17.48
N GLN A 59 -7.30 5.56 -18.80
CA GLN A 59 -8.15 4.95 -19.81
C GLN A 59 -8.07 3.41 -19.86
N GLN A 60 -6.89 2.81 -19.73
CA GLN A 60 -6.73 1.35 -19.65
C GLN A 60 -7.25 0.79 -18.32
N ILE A 61 -7.10 1.52 -17.21
CA ILE A 61 -7.69 1.15 -15.92
C ILE A 61 -9.23 1.22 -16.00
N LYS A 62 -9.78 2.22 -16.69
CA LYS A 62 -11.23 2.39 -16.90
C LYS A 62 -11.87 1.23 -17.70
N GLY A 63 -11.10 0.51 -18.50
CA GLY A 63 -11.58 -0.68 -19.24
C GLY A 63 -11.49 -2.00 -18.46
N LEU A 64 -10.70 -2.03 -17.38
CA LEU A 64 -10.50 -3.22 -16.53
C LEU A 64 -11.46 -3.25 -15.34
N LEU A 65 -11.94 -2.08 -14.93
CA LEU A 65 -12.93 -1.93 -13.87
C LEU A 65 -14.29 -1.74 -14.51
N ASP A 66 -15.18 -2.71 -14.34
CA ASP A 66 -16.59 -2.53 -14.65
C ASP A 66 -17.08 -1.27 -13.90
N ALA A 67 -17.53 -0.28 -14.67
CA ALA A 67 -17.96 1.01 -14.14
C ALA A 67 -19.14 0.83 -13.18
N ASP A 68 -20.01 -0.14 -13.45
CA ASP A 68 -21.18 -0.45 -12.64
C ASP A 68 -20.76 -1.12 -11.33
N ALA A 69 -19.79 -2.04 -11.38
CA ALA A 69 -19.22 -2.67 -10.19
C ALA A 69 -18.47 -1.65 -9.30
N THR A 70 -17.75 -0.72 -9.92
CA THR A 70 -17.02 0.35 -9.22
C THR A 70 -18.01 1.30 -8.53
N GLU A 71 -19.06 1.71 -9.23
CA GLU A 71 -20.11 2.56 -8.67
C GLU A 71 -20.85 1.87 -7.52
N ALA A 72 -21.13 0.57 -7.65
CA ALA A 72 -21.75 -0.24 -6.60
C ALA A 72 -20.89 -0.30 -5.33
N ILE A 73 -19.58 -0.53 -5.47
CA ILE A 73 -18.64 -0.56 -4.33
C ILE A 73 -18.56 0.81 -3.64
N VAL A 74 -18.50 1.91 -4.42
CA VAL A 74 -18.45 3.27 -3.85
C VAL A 74 -19.71 3.58 -3.05
N LYS A 75 -20.89 3.23 -3.57
CA LYS A 75 -22.17 3.39 -2.87
C LYS A 75 -22.22 2.60 -1.57
N GLU A 76 -21.70 1.37 -1.58
CA GLU A 76 -21.66 0.52 -0.39
C GLU A 76 -20.73 1.07 0.69
N ILE A 77 -19.54 1.57 0.31
CA ILE A 77 -18.61 2.23 1.23
C ILE A 77 -19.23 3.50 1.83
N GLN A 78 -19.90 4.32 1.02
CA GLN A 78 -20.58 5.52 1.50
C GLN A 78 -21.68 5.19 2.50
N ARG A 79 -22.51 4.18 2.21
CA ARG A 79 -23.57 3.73 3.12
C ARG A 79 -22.99 3.22 4.45
N ALA A 80 -21.91 2.45 4.40
CA ALA A 80 -21.22 1.97 5.60
C ALA A 80 -20.65 3.13 6.44
N ALA A 81 -20.08 4.15 5.78
CA ALA A 81 -19.56 5.34 6.44
C ALA A 81 -20.67 6.15 7.12
N GLU A 82 -21.81 6.36 6.45
CA GLU A 82 -22.96 7.07 7.02
C GLU A 82 -23.51 6.36 8.26
N LEU A 83 -23.66 5.04 8.21
CA LEU A 83 -24.09 4.23 9.35
C LEU A 83 -23.09 4.30 10.52
N ALA A 84 -21.79 4.27 10.23
CA ALA A 84 -20.75 4.39 11.26
C ALA A 84 -20.79 5.78 11.94
N ILE A 85 -20.97 6.85 11.15
CA ILE A 85 -21.08 8.22 11.67
C ILE A 85 -22.33 8.36 12.55
N ALA A 86 -23.47 7.80 12.12
CA ALA A 86 -24.71 7.82 12.90
C ALA A 86 -24.55 7.10 14.25
N ARG A 87 -23.91 5.92 14.27
CA ARG A 87 -23.63 5.19 15.53
C ARG A 87 -22.75 5.99 16.49
N VAL A 88 -21.68 6.61 15.98
CA VAL A 88 -20.79 7.44 16.80
C VAL A 88 -21.53 8.66 17.35
N ALA A 89 -22.48 9.22 16.60
CA ALA A 89 -23.30 10.34 17.07
C ALA A 89 -24.25 9.92 18.22
N GLU A 90 -24.89 8.75 18.12
CA GLU A 90 -25.79 8.22 19.16
C GLU A 90 -25.03 7.89 20.47
N GLU A 91 -23.86 7.25 20.37
CA GLU A 91 -23.03 6.91 21.53
C GLU A 91 -22.55 8.17 22.28
N ARG A 92 -22.24 9.24 21.55
CA ARG A 92 -21.86 10.53 22.13
C ARG A 92 -23.04 11.19 22.87
N GLN A 93 -24.25 11.08 22.35
CA GLN A 93 -25.45 11.63 23.02
C GLN A 93 -25.75 10.90 24.34
N ALA A 94 -25.62 9.58 24.37
CA ALA A 94 -25.79 8.79 25.60
C ALA A 94 -24.76 9.19 26.67
N THR A 95 -23.50 9.41 26.27
CA THR A 95 -22.43 9.83 27.19
C THR A 95 -22.65 11.23 27.77
N VAL A 96 -23.10 12.18 26.93
CA VAL A 96 -23.42 13.55 27.36
C VAL A 96 -24.62 13.56 28.31
N PHE A 97 -25.62 12.71 28.07
CA PHE A 97 -26.80 12.59 28.93
C PHE A 97 -26.42 12.08 30.33
N ILE A 98 -25.64 11.00 30.42
CA ILE A 98 -25.15 10.44 31.69
C ILE A 98 -24.30 11.47 32.45
N ARG A 99 -23.42 12.21 31.76
CA ARG A 99 -22.59 13.26 32.37
C ARG A 99 -23.44 14.40 32.95
N ASN A 100 -24.45 14.86 32.23
CA ASN A 100 -25.32 15.95 32.65
C ASN A 100 -26.24 15.55 33.82
N GLU A 101 -26.78 14.33 33.81
CA GLU A 101 -27.51 13.74 34.95
C GLU A 101 -26.62 13.67 36.21
N GLY A 102 -25.37 13.21 36.07
CA GLY A 102 -24.42 13.11 37.19
C GLY A 102 -23.94 14.47 37.74
N LEU A 103 -23.96 15.52 36.93
CA LEU A 103 -23.70 16.90 37.39
C LEU A 103 -24.91 17.49 38.13
N ARG A 104 -26.13 17.27 37.63
CA ARG A 104 -27.37 17.70 38.30
C ARG A 104 -27.54 17.09 39.68
N ARG A 105 -27.24 15.80 39.84
CA ARG A 105 -27.30 15.11 41.15
C ARG A 105 -26.22 15.56 42.14
N ARG A 106 -25.09 16.10 41.66
CA ARG A 106 -24.03 16.66 42.51
C ARG A 106 -24.36 18.09 42.96
N GLY A 107 -24.92 18.92 42.08
CA GLY A 107 -25.32 20.30 42.42
C GLY A 107 -26.51 20.40 43.38
N GLN A 108 -27.30 19.33 43.56
CA GLN A 108 -28.37 19.28 44.56
C GLN A 108 -27.90 18.78 45.94
N LYS A 109 -26.62 18.40 46.10
CA LYS A 109 -26.06 17.85 47.35
C LYS A 109 -25.18 18.83 48.14
N GLU A 110 -25.12 20.11 47.78
CA GLU A 110 -24.46 21.11 48.62
C GLU A 110 -25.46 21.62 49.68
N PRO A 111 -25.22 21.36 50.98
CA PRO A 111 -26.05 21.93 52.03
C PRO A 111 -25.74 23.43 52.14
N LYS A 112 -26.78 24.25 52.20
CA LYS A 112 -26.67 25.66 52.57
C LYS A 112 -26.46 25.73 54.08
N ASP A 113 -25.25 26.08 54.49
CA ASP A 113 -24.97 26.64 55.82
C ASP A 113 -25.32 28.14 55.85
#